data_AF-A0A139N9Y4-F1
#
_entry.id   AF-A0A139N9Y4-F1
#
_cell.length_a   1.000
_cell.length_b   1.000
_cell.length_c   1.000
_cell.angle_alpha   90.00
_cell.angle_beta   90.00
_cell.angle_gamma   90.00
#
_symmetry.space_group_name_H-M   'P 1'
#
loop_
_entity.id
_entity.type
_entity.pdbx_description
1 polymer ?
#
loop_
_entity_poly.entity_id
_entity_poly.type
_entity_poly.pdbx_seq_one_letter_code
_entity_poly.pdbx_strand_id
1 'polypeptide(L)'
;MNEVLIPIYVFYTLIALANVGHFKIPLISKIGTVLVSLAIVGLISLTLYLTWTPVGSYTVLGVQGRYYLGVLALVLPIIVSYPKNQLKFDFITDHWIVQSSVIIVGLSMIHTLAVIYAVV
;
A
#
# COMPACT_ATOMS: atom_id res chain seq x y z
N MET A 1 2.45 17.20 -2.69
CA MET A 1 1.42 16.36 -2.01
C MET A 1 1.74 14.86 -2.04
N ASN A 2 2.25 14.30 -3.14
CA ASN A 2 2.64 12.87 -3.19
C ASN A 2 3.70 12.49 -2.15
N GLU A 3 4.62 13.40 -1.84
CA GLU A 3 5.73 13.15 -0.91
C GLU A 3 5.32 12.90 0.54
N VAL A 4 4.15 13.39 0.97
CA VAL A 4 3.67 13.19 2.36
C VAL A 4 2.74 11.98 2.47
N LEU A 5 1.97 11.69 1.41
CA LEU A 5 1.03 10.56 1.39
C LEU A 5 1.76 9.22 1.38
N ILE A 6 2.85 9.09 0.62
CA ILE A 6 3.59 7.82 0.49
C ILE A 6 4.11 7.33 1.85
N PRO A 7 4.83 8.15 2.66
CA PRO A 7 5.29 7.73 3.99
C PRO A 7 4.16 7.31 4.94
N ILE A 8 3.02 8.01 4.92
CA ILE A 8 1.88 7.70 5.80
C ILE A 8 1.32 6.32 5.46
N TYR A 9 1.10 6.02 4.19
CA TYR A 9 0.57 4.73 3.77
C TYR A 9 1.59 3.61 3.96
N VAL A 10 2.89 3.86 3.74
CA VAL A 10 3.95 2.90 4.07
C VAL A 10 3.93 2.59 5.57
N PHE A 11 3.93 3.61 6.43
CA PHE A 11 3.86 3.43 7.88
C PHE A 11 2.61 2.67 8.32
N TYR A 12 1.45 3.02 7.78
CA TYR A 12 0.20 2.32 8.04
C TYR A 12 0.28 0.84 7.62
N THR A 13 0.82 0.54 6.44
CA THR A 13 0.99 -0.84 5.97
C THR A 13 1.92 -1.65 6.86
N LEU A 14 3.03 -1.06 7.33
CA LEU A 14 3.97 -1.71 8.24
C LEU A 14 3.32 -2.04 9.59
N ILE A 15 2.58 -1.10 10.18
CA ILE A 15 1.85 -1.35 11.44
C ILE A 15 0.85 -2.47 11.26
N ALA A 16 0.09 -2.45 10.17
CA ALA A 16 -0.92 -3.48 9.94
C ALA A 16 -0.24 -4.85 9.76
N LEU A 17 0.82 -4.96 8.96
CA LEU A 17 1.56 -6.20 8.77
C LEU A 17 2.19 -6.72 10.08
N ALA A 18 2.67 -5.83 10.96
CA ALA A 18 3.18 -6.21 12.27
C ALA A 18 2.10 -6.84 13.18
N ASN A 19 0.82 -6.52 12.95
CA ASN A 19 -0.32 -6.96 13.76
C ASN A 19 -1.18 -8.06 13.08
N VAL A 20 -0.61 -8.77 12.10
CA VAL A 20 -1.30 -9.86 11.40
C VAL A 20 -1.79 -10.94 12.35
N GLY A 21 -3.07 -11.30 12.23
CA GLY A 21 -3.74 -12.32 13.03
C GLY A 21 -4.07 -11.90 14.47
N HIS A 22 -3.75 -10.66 14.87
CA HIS A 22 -4.03 -10.18 16.23
C HIS A 22 -5.52 -9.83 16.44
N PHE A 23 -6.20 -9.40 15.38
CA PHE A 23 -7.61 -9.00 15.44
C PHE A 23 -8.47 -9.79 14.45
N LYS A 24 -9.65 -10.22 14.91
CA LYS A 24 -10.64 -10.96 14.11
C LYS A 24 -11.80 -10.04 13.76
N ILE A 25 -11.99 -9.78 12.47
CA ILE A 25 -13.12 -9.00 11.96
C ILE A 25 -14.29 -9.96 11.69
N PRO A 26 -15.53 -9.66 12.14
CA PRO A 26 -16.69 -10.49 11.87
C PRO A 26 -17.00 -10.51 10.36
N LEU A 27 -17.59 -11.62 9.89
CA LEU A 27 -17.84 -11.85 8.45
C LEU A 27 -18.69 -10.73 7.83
N ILE A 28 -19.68 -10.22 8.55
CA ILE A 28 -20.56 -9.16 8.05
C ILE A 28 -19.81 -7.85 7.80
N SER A 29 -18.85 -7.52 8.65
CA SER A 29 -17.98 -6.36 8.44
C SER A 29 -17.05 -6.58 7.25
N LYS A 30 -16.51 -7.80 7.05
CA LYS A 30 -15.70 -8.11 5.86
C LYS A 30 -16.50 -7.91 4.56
N ILE A 31 -17.71 -8.46 4.50
CA ILE A 31 -18.60 -8.30 3.33
C ILE A 31 -18.97 -6.84 3.13
N GLY A 32 -19.34 -6.13 4.20
CA GLY A 32 -19.64 -4.71 4.17
C GLY A 32 -18.48 -3.89 3.63
N THR A 33 -17.26 -4.14 4.09
CA THR A 33 -16.07 -3.43 3.60
C THR A 33 -15.78 -3.72 2.13
N VAL A 34 -15.98 -4.96 1.66
CA VAL A 34 -15.84 -5.30 0.23
C VAL A 34 -16.88 -4.56 -0.62
N LEU A 35 -18.15 -4.56 -0.20
CA LEU A 35 -19.23 -3.84 -0.89
C LEU A 35 -18.96 -2.33 -0.96
N VAL A 36 -18.57 -1.73 0.17
CA VAL A 36 -18.22 -0.29 0.22
C VAL A 36 -17.02 0.00 -0.67
N SER A 37 -16.02 -0.87 -0.69
CA SER A 37 -14.84 -0.71 -1.56
C SER A 37 -15.22 -0.74 -3.05
N LEU A 38 -16.07 -1.68 -3.46
CA LEU A 38 -16.59 -1.75 -4.83
C LEU A 38 -17.42 -0.53 -5.19
N ALA A 39 -18.26 -0.05 -4.27
CA ALA A 39 -19.04 1.17 -4.47
C ALA A 39 -18.14 2.39 -4.69
N ILE A 40 -17.08 2.55 -3.87
CA ILE A 40 -16.11 3.64 -4.03
C ILE A 40 -15.42 3.55 -5.40
N VAL A 41 -14.94 2.36 -5.81
CA VAL A 41 -14.29 2.16 -7.12
C VAL A 41 -15.24 2.48 -8.28
N GLY A 42 -16.49 2.02 -8.19
CA GLY A 42 -17.52 2.27 -9.18
C GLY A 42 -17.86 3.76 -9.30
N LEU A 43 -18.06 4.44 -8.18
CA LEU A 43 -18.37 5.87 -8.13
C LEU A 43 -17.22 6.73 -8.63
N ILE A 44 -15.96 6.40 -8.29
CA ILE A 44 -14.79 7.08 -8.84
C ILE A 44 -14.74 6.91 -10.37
N SER A 45 -14.90 5.68 -10.85
CA SER A 45 -14.87 5.37 -12.28
C SER A 45 -16.00 6.09 -13.03
N LEU A 46 -17.21 6.10 -12.47
CA LEU A 46 -18.35 6.80 -13.04
C LEU A 46 -18.13 8.32 -13.06
N THR A 47 -17.59 8.89 -11.97
CA THR A 47 -17.30 10.32 -11.89
C THR A 47 -16.26 10.72 -12.94
N LEU A 48 -15.17 9.94 -13.08
CA LEU A 48 -14.14 10.18 -14.09
C LEU A 48 -14.67 10.00 -15.51
N TYR A 49 -15.57 9.04 -15.72
CA TYR A 49 -16.22 8.87 -17.01
C TYR A 49 -17.09 10.08 -17.38
N LEU A 50 -17.90 10.58 -16.44
CA LEU A 50 -18.82 11.69 -16.69
C LEU A 50 -18.16 13.06 -16.76
N THR A 51 -17.06 13.27 -16.02
CA THR A 51 -16.44 14.61 -15.88
C THR A 51 -15.17 14.78 -16.68
N TRP A 52 -14.41 13.70 -16.88
CA TRP A 52 -13.04 13.76 -17.40
C TRP A 52 -12.85 12.99 -18.70
N THR A 53 -13.76 12.08 -19.03
CA THR A 53 -13.66 11.23 -20.22
C THR A 53 -14.55 11.80 -21.34
N PRO A 54 -14.03 11.93 -22.57
CA PRO A 54 -14.86 12.29 -23.71
C PRO A 54 -16.01 11.30 -23.93
N VAL A 55 -17.18 11.82 -24.29
CA VAL A 55 -18.39 11.01 -24.52
C VAL A 55 -18.13 9.99 -25.64
N GLY A 56 -18.44 8.72 -25.37
CA GLY A 56 -18.27 7.62 -26.33
C GLY A 56 -16.89 6.96 -26.32
N SER A 57 -15.99 7.38 -25.42
CA SER A 57 -14.73 6.68 -25.18
C SER A 57 -14.96 5.32 -24.49
N TYR A 58 -14.27 4.27 -24.94
CA TYR A 58 -14.30 2.95 -24.29
C TYR A 58 -13.39 2.84 -23.06
N THR A 59 -12.62 3.89 -22.75
CA THR A 59 -11.66 3.91 -21.65
C THR A 59 -11.91 5.11 -20.74
N VAL A 60 -11.90 4.89 -19.42
CA VAL A 60 -11.99 5.95 -18.42
C VAL A 60 -10.64 6.64 -18.28
N LEU A 61 -10.59 7.93 -18.57
CA LEU A 61 -9.37 8.74 -18.48
C LEU A 61 -9.24 9.41 -17.10
N GLY A 62 -8.01 9.81 -16.76
CA GLY A 62 -7.75 10.53 -15.52
C GLY A 62 -7.71 9.66 -14.26
N VAL A 63 -7.74 8.33 -14.38
CA VAL A 63 -7.62 7.39 -13.26
C VAL A 63 -6.24 7.53 -12.62
N GLN A 64 -6.21 7.89 -11.34
CA GLN A 64 -4.97 8.01 -10.57
C GLN A 64 -5.06 7.21 -9.28
N GLY A 65 -3.96 6.54 -8.92
CA GLY A 65 -3.88 5.68 -7.74
C GLY A 65 -4.29 6.38 -6.43
N ARG A 66 -4.09 7.71 -6.33
CA ARG A 66 -4.47 8.51 -5.16
C ARG A 66 -5.96 8.45 -4.83
N TYR A 67 -6.84 8.25 -5.81
CA TYR A 67 -8.28 8.17 -5.59
C TYR A 67 -8.68 6.88 -4.86
N TYR A 68 -7.84 5.85 -4.93
CA TYR A 68 -8.10 4.53 -4.34
C TYR A 68 -7.39 4.32 -2.99
N LEU A 69 -6.68 5.34 -2.49
CA LEU A 69 -5.98 5.26 -1.21
C LEU A 69 -6.92 4.96 -0.03
N GLY A 70 -8.14 5.53 -0.04
CA GLY A 70 -9.16 5.20 0.96
C GLY A 70 -9.64 3.74 0.90
N VAL A 71 -9.66 3.14 -0.29
CA VAL A 71 -9.99 1.72 -0.47
C VAL A 71 -8.88 0.85 0.12
N LEU A 72 -7.61 1.24 -0.07
CA LEU A 72 -6.48 0.54 0.52
C LEU A 72 -6.56 0.55 2.05
N ALA A 73 -6.89 1.68 2.66
CA ALA A 73 -7.09 1.79 4.11
C ALA A 73 -8.23 0.90 4.64
N LEU A 74 -9.29 0.68 3.86
CA LEU A 74 -10.42 -0.16 4.22
C LEU A 74 -10.12 -1.66 4.07
N VAL A 75 -9.42 -2.04 3.00
CA VAL A 75 -9.16 -3.46 2.68
C VAL A 75 -8.03 -4.04 3.52
N LEU A 76 -7.02 -3.24 3.87
CA LEU A 76 -5.83 -3.71 4.59
C LEU A 76 -6.16 -4.42 5.93
N PRO A 77 -7.04 -3.92 6.80
CA PRO A 77 -7.45 -4.63 8.01
C PRO A 77 -8.09 -6.00 7.73
N ILE A 78 -8.81 -6.16 6.62
CA ILE A 78 -9.39 -7.47 6.25
C ILE A 78 -8.28 -8.48 5.98
N ILE A 79 -7.26 -8.07 5.23
CA ILE A 79 -6.10 -8.91 4.88
C ILE A 79 -5.34 -9.30 6.14
N VAL A 80 -5.09 -8.33 7.02
CA VAL A 80 -4.33 -8.53 8.26
C VAL A 80 -5.12 -9.33 9.31
N SER A 81 -6.45 -9.36 9.21
CA SER A 81 -7.30 -10.18 10.08
C SER A 81 -7.19 -11.69 9.82
N TYR A 82 -6.49 -12.12 8.76
CA TYR A 82 -6.23 -13.54 8.52
C TYR A 82 -5.28 -14.13 9.58
N PRO A 83 -5.49 -15.40 9.98
CA PRO A 83 -4.69 -16.01 11.04
C PRO A 83 -3.22 -16.16 10.62
N LYS A 84 -2.32 -15.65 11.46
CA LYS A 84 -0.85 -15.70 11.28
C LYS A 84 -0.30 -17.11 11.02
N ASN A 85 -0.98 -18.14 11.52
CA ASN A 85 -0.57 -19.54 11.37
C ASN A 85 -0.54 -20.04 9.92
N GLN A 86 -1.18 -19.33 8.98
CA GLN A 86 -1.14 -19.64 7.54
C GLN A 86 0.00 -18.91 6.80
N LEU A 87 0.69 -17.97 7.45
CA LEU A 87 1.77 -17.18 6.87
C LEU A 87 3.09 -17.55 7.54
N LYS A 88 3.58 -18.76 7.27
CA LYS A 88 4.95 -19.15 7.63
C LYS A 88 5.90 -18.56 6.60
N PHE A 89 6.49 -17.40 6.93
CA PHE A 89 7.58 -16.82 6.15
C PHE A 89 8.92 -17.46 6.53
N ASP A 90 9.04 -18.79 6.44
CA ASP A 90 10.29 -19.52 6.75
C ASP A 90 11.38 -19.32 5.68
N PHE A 91 11.09 -18.57 4.61
CA PHE A 91 12.03 -18.31 3.51
C PHE A 91 13.08 -17.23 3.83
N ILE A 92 12.86 -16.40 4.85
CA ILE A 92 13.76 -15.30 5.21
C ILE A 92 14.51 -15.69 6.49
N THR A 93 15.76 -16.15 6.34
CA THR A 93 16.62 -16.45 7.49
C THR A 93 17.19 -15.17 8.11
N ASP A 94 17.38 -15.16 9.43
CA ASP A 94 17.93 -14.02 10.20
C ASP A 94 19.22 -13.46 9.59
N HIS A 95 20.09 -14.33 9.06
CA HIS A 95 21.33 -13.93 8.41
C HIS A 95 21.10 -13.05 7.16
N TRP A 96 20.09 -13.37 6.34
CA TRP A 96 19.74 -12.58 5.15
C TRP A 96 19.21 -11.19 5.53
N ILE A 97 18.51 -11.08 6.66
CA ILE A 97 18.02 -9.79 7.19
C ILE A 97 19.19 -8.91 7.62
N VAL A 98 20.16 -9.47 8.35
CA VAL A 98 21.35 -8.74 8.78
C VAL A 98 22.20 -8.33 7.58
N GLN A 99 22.45 -9.23 6.63
CA GLN A 99 23.24 -8.93 5.44
C GLN A 99 22.62 -7.82 4.57
N SER A 100 21.31 -7.91 4.30
CA SER A 100 20.60 -6.88 3.54
C SER A 100 20.62 -5.52 4.25
N SER A 101 20.48 -5.51 5.58
CA SER A 101 20.55 -4.28 6.38
C SER A 101 21.92 -3.60 6.27
N VAL A 102 23.01 -4.37 6.39
CA VAL A 102 24.38 -3.84 6.24
C VAL A 102 24.63 -3.31 4.84
N ILE A 103 24.16 -4.02 3.80
CA ILE A 103 24.29 -3.59 2.40
C ILE A 103 23.56 -2.26 2.16
N ILE A 104 22.32 -2.12 2.67
CA ILE A 104 21.52 -0.90 2.51
C ILE A 104 22.18 0.29 3.21
N VAL A 105 22.68 0.11 4.44
CA VAL A 105 23.40 1.17 5.17
C VAL A 105 24.70 1.53 4.46
N GLY A 106 25.46 0.56 3.97
CA GLY A 106 26.68 0.82 3.21
C GLY A 106 26.41 1.60 1.92
N LEU A 107 25.40 1.19 1.14
CA LEU A 107 24.99 1.88 -0.09
C LEU A 107 24.48 3.29 0.19
N SER A 108 23.72 3.49 1.26
CA SER A 108 23.22 4.81 1.61
C SER A 108 24.35 5.76 1.98
N MET A 109 25.34 5.31 2.77
CA MET A 109 26.54 6.10 3.08
C MET A 109 27.36 6.46 1.83
N ILE A 110 27.56 5.50 0.92
CA ILE A 110 28.27 5.76 -0.36
C ILE A 110 27.49 6.78 -1.18
N HIS A 111 26.16 6.68 -1.24
CA HIS A 111 25.33 7.64 -1.96
C HIS A 111 25.44 9.05 -1.36
N THR A 112 25.39 9.19 -0.02
CA THR A 112 25.56 10.50 0.62
C THR A 112 26.93 11.11 0.30
N LEU A 113 27.99 10.31 0.37
CA LEU A 113 29.34 10.78 0.01
C LEU A 113 29.42 11.20 -1.45
N ALA A 114 28.88 10.39 -2.37
CA ALA A 114 28.87 10.70 -3.80
C ALA A 114 28.12 12.01 -4.11
N VAL A 115 26.98 12.25 -3.44
CA VAL A 115 26.23 13.50 -3.59
C VAL A 115 27.04 14.70 -3.06
N ILE A 116 27.70 14.56 -1.90
CA ILE A 116 28.54 15.63 -1.34
C ILE A 116 29.69 15.97 -2.29
N TYR A 117 30.38 14.97 -2.84
CA TYR A 117 31.49 15.18 -3.75
C TYR A 117 31.07 15.65 -5.15
N ALA A 118 29.87 15.32 -5.62
CA ALA A 118 29.36 15.79 -6.91
C ALA A 118 28.84 17.23 -6.89
N VAL A 119 28.62 17.79 -5.70
CA VAL A 119 28.19 19.19 -5.48
C VAL A 119 29.39 20.15 -5.29
N VAL A 120 30.60 19.61 -5.09
CA VAL A 120 31.88 20.35 -5.07
C VAL A 120 32.49 20.37 -6.45
#